data_AF-A0A0G4KRA1-F1
#
_entry.id   AF-A0A0G4KRA1-F1
#
_cell.length_a   1.000
_cell.length_b   1.000
_cell.length_c   1.000
_cell.angle_alpha   90.00
_cell.angle_beta   90.00
_cell.angle_gamma   90.00
#
_symmetry.space_group_name_H-M   'P 1'
#
loop_
_entity.id
_entity.type
_entity.pdbx_description
1 polymer ?
#
loop_
_entity_poly.entity_id
_entity_poly.type
_entity_poly.pdbx_seq_one_letter_code
_entity_poly.pdbx_strand_id
1 'polypeptide(L)'
;MLTRALRSAPRQRAALSLSSSTTPSRLPLSQPILKQMASLSSTSVRSACGSSAKSRPSRFPAPVAPEKIPNSSIRVLRTVAALRAHTAPLTRDHRTLSLVPTMGALHAGHLALIRAAALASHNVIVSLYVNPAQFGPKEDLASYPRTWDADAAALARLSRSLADDPDVLGKISAVFAPSTEELYPGGFPGQDIDSPGSFVTITPLAARLEGSSRPTFFRGVATVCAKLFNAVQPQQVYFGQKDVQQTVVIRRLVRDFLFPTEVVVVPTVREPDGLALSSRNVYLGERRRAAATVLHRALQAAEGAYDGGELEAGAVLAAARAVTDKVAAEQAALAAEDRVRFEVDYISLTDPDTMEDIEAIDPARGAILCGAVKMLPVEAPKEGEDLGLSGGPAVRLIDNIILPPKAS
;
A
#
# COMPACT_ATOMS: atom_id res chain seq x y z
N MET A 1 48.04 0.89 51.03
CA MET A 1 47.03 0.03 51.70
C MET A 1 46.25 -0.70 50.62
N LEU A 2 46.30 -2.04 50.64
CA LEU A 2 45.50 -3.06 49.90
C LEU A 2 45.37 -2.86 48.36
N THR A 3 46.12 -3.53 47.47
CA THR A 3 46.21 -4.97 47.10
C THR A 3 44.90 -5.78 47.07
N ARG A 4 44.41 -6.08 45.86
CA ARG A 4 43.89 -7.40 45.40
C ARG A 4 43.73 -7.37 43.86
N ALA A 5 44.64 -7.88 43.03
CA ALA A 5 45.05 -9.27 42.78
C ALA A 5 44.09 -10.07 41.85
N LEU A 6 44.61 -10.34 40.64
CA LEU A 6 44.49 -11.57 39.82
C LEU A 6 43.26 -11.71 38.90
N ARG A 7 43.30 -12.32 37.71
CA ARG A 7 44.31 -13.13 36.99
C ARG A 7 43.86 -13.24 35.52
N SER A 8 44.84 -13.37 34.63
CA SER A 8 44.72 -13.66 33.21
C SER A 8 44.52 -15.16 32.90
N ALA A 9 44.02 -15.42 31.67
CA ALA A 9 44.11 -16.63 30.82
C ALA A 9 42.82 -17.50 30.70
N PRO A 10 42.67 -18.33 29.64
CA PRO A 10 42.92 -18.09 28.21
C PRO A 10 41.79 -18.60 27.27
N ARG A 11 41.94 -18.27 25.99
CA ARG A 11 41.15 -18.72 24.83
C ARG A 11 40.99 -20.25 24.74
N GLN A 12 39.77 -20.72 24.52
CA GLN A 12 39.50 -22.07 23.99
C GLN A 12 39.20 -22.00 22.49
N ARG A 13 40.06 -22.65 21.70
CA ARG A 13 39.81 -23.09 20.32
C ARG A 13 39.10 -24.44 20.40
N ALA A 14 37.94 -24.57 19.75
CA ALA A 14 37.38 -25.87 19.42
C ALA A 14 37.90 -26.32 18.05
N ALA A 15 38.63 -27.44 18.04
CA ALA A 15 39.03 -28.17 16.86
C ALA A 15 37.89 -29.12 16.47
N LEU A 16 37.47 -29.10 15.20
CA LEU A 16 36.67 -30.16 14.59
C LEU A 16 37.58 -30.98 13.69
N SER A 17 37.66 -32.28 14.00
CA SER A 17 38.44 -33.30 13.33
C SER A 17 37.84 -33.66 11.96
N LEU A 18 38.72 -33.78 10.97
CA LEU A 18 38.48 -34.40 9.68
C LEU A 18 38.27 -35.92 9.86
N SER A 19 37.27 -36.48 9.17
CA SER A 19 37.35 -37.83 8.63
C SER A 19 36.87 -37.81 7.17
N SER A 20 37.65 -38.48 6.34
CA SER A 20 37.61 -38.51 4.88
C SER A 20 37.05 -39.82 4.34
N SER A 21 36.73 -39.82 3.04
CA SER A 21 36.39 -40.94 2.12
C SER A 21 34.90 -41.30 2.09
N THR A 22 34.22 -41.51 0.93
CA THR A 22 34.71 -41.94 -0.39
C THR A 22 33.67 -41.64 -1.50
N THR A 23 34.17 -41.14 -2.65
CA THR A 23 33.69 -41.27 -4.06
C THR A 23 32.31 -40.79 -4.57
N PRO A 24 32.26 -40.12 -5.74
CA PRO A 24 31.03 -39.65 -6.40
C PRO A 24 30.50 -40.66 -7.43
N SER A 25 29.19 -40.91 -7.41
CA SER A 25 28.51 -41.65 -8.48
C SER A 25 28.08 -40.69 -9.59
N ARG A 26 28.64 -40.90 -10.78
CA ARG A 26 28.26 -40.26 -12.05
C ARG A 26 26.93 -40.85 -12.54
N LEU A 27 25.93 -40.01 -12.79
CA LEU A 27 24.81 -40.35 -13.66
C LEU A 27 24.96 -39.61 -15.00
N PRO A 28 24.75 -40.28 -16.15
CA PRO A 28 25.14 -39.75 -17.44
C PRO A 28 24.10 -38.78 -18.05
N LEU A 29 24.66 -37.79 -18.74
CA LEU A 29 24.00 -36.98 -19.77
C LEU A 29 23.53 -37.88 -20.93
N SER A 30 22.28 -37.71 -21.36
CA SER A 30 21.87 -38.06 -22.73
C SER A 30 20.94 -36.98 -23.28
N GLN A 31 21.37 -36.33 -24.36
CA GLN A 31 20.50 -35.58 -25.28
C GLN A 31 20.10 -36.49 -26.47
N PRO A 32 19.40 -36.02 -27.52
CA PRO A 32 17.97 -36.19 -27.70
C PRO A 32 17.65 -37.12 -28.89
N ILE A 33 16.49 -37.78 -28.89
CA ILE A 33 15.99 -38.49 -30.08
C ILE A 33 14.87 -37.67 -30.73
N LEU A 34 15.25 -37.07 -31.85
CA LEU A 34 14.39 -36.56 -32.91
C LEU A 34 13.74 -37.74 -33.66
N LYS A 35 12.52 -37.52 -34.18
CA LYS A 35 11.77 -38.28 -35.21
C LYS A 35 10.59 -39.12 -34.69
N GLN A 36 9.38 -38.58 -34.89
CA GLN A 36 8.43 -39.17 -35.82
C GLN A 36 7.33 -38.15 -36.17
N MET A 37 7.51 -37.47 -37.30
CA MET A 37 6.40 -36.98 -38.13
C MET A 37 6.48 -37.75 -39.44
N ALA A 38 5.46 -38.56 -39.73
CA ALA A 38 5.15 -38.98 -41.09
C ALA A 38 3.73 -39.58 -41.16
N SER A 39 3.05 -39.17 -42.23
CA SER A 39 1.97 -39.85 -42.95
C SER A 39 0.63 -40.06 -42.25
N LEU A 40 -0.33 -39.20 -42.61
CA LEU A 40 -1.61 -39.71 -43.10
C LEU A 40 -1.85 -39.15 -44.50
N SER A 41 -1.91 -40.09 -45.43
CA SER A 41 -2.12 -39.93 -46.86
C SER A 41 -3.54 -39.54 -47.19
N SER A 42 -3.64 -38.84 -48.31
CA SER A 42 -4.83 -38.49 -49.05
C SER A 42 -5.67 -39.69 -49.46
N THR A 43 -6.96 -39.65 -49.14
CA THR A 43 -7.97 -40.45 -49.84
C THR A 43 -9.04 -39.50 -50.38
N SER A 44 -9.03 -39.34 -51.70
CA SER A 44 -10.05 -38.63 -52.47
C SER A 44 -11.28 -39.52 -52.63
N VAL A 45 -12.45 -39.05 -52.22
CA VAL A 45 -13.75 -39.61 -52.61
C VAL A 45 -14.58 -38.48 -53.22
N ARG A 46 -15.00 -38.66 -54.48
CA ARG A 46 -15.85 -37.72 -55.22
C ARG A 46 -17.31 -37.83 -54.76
N SER A 47 -17.88 -36.65 -54.48
CA SER A 47 -19.20 -36.13 -54.84
C SER A 47 -20.42 -37.07 -54.89
N ALA A 48 -21.39 -36.78 -54.02
CA ALA A 48 -22.82 -36.89 -54.34
C ALA A 48 -23.55 -35.64 -53.82
N CYS A 49 -24.36 -35.05 -54.69
CA CYS A 49 -25.13 -33.83 -54.53
C CYS A 49 -26.41 -34.07 -53.71
N GLY A 50 -26.81 -33.08 -52.91
CA GLY A 50 -28.20 -32.86 -52.49
C GLY A 50 -28.51 -33.08 -51.01
N SER A 51 -28.58 -32.00 -50.24
CA SER A 51 -29.74 -31.67 -49.39
C SER A 51 -29.48 -30.41 -48.53
N SER A 52 -30.55 -29.65 -48.36
CA SER A 52 -30.68 -28.38 -47.65
C SER A 52 -29.95 -28.32 -46.29
N ALA A 53 -28.87 -27.52 -46.23
CA ALA A 53 -28.22 -27.17 -44.98
C ALA A 53 -28.97 -25.97 -44.34
N LYS A 54 -29.91 -26.27 -43.44
CA LYS A 54 -30.39 -25.29 -42.47
C LYS A 54 -29.21 -24.86 -41.60
N SER A 55 -28.82 -23.60 -41.69
CA SER A 55 -27.78 -22.98 -40.86
C SER A 55 -28.14 -23.16 -39.39
N ARG A 56 -27.39 -23.99 -38.67
CA ARG A 56 -27.42 -24.02 -37.20
C ARG A 56 -27.01 -22.65 -36.68
N PRO A 57 -27.79 -22.00 -35.79
CA PRO A 57 -27.34 -20.78 -35.17
C PRO A 57 -26.10 -21.11 -34.33
N SER A 58 -25.03 -20.34 -34.55
CA SER A 58 -23.84 -20.33 -33.71
C SER A 58 -24.28 -20.18 -32.25
N ARG A 59 -23.95 -21.16 -31.42
CA ARG A 59 -24.24 -21.19 -29.99
C ARG A 59 -23.19 -20.44 -29.16
N PHE A 60 -22.47 -19.50 -29.79
CA PHE A 60 -21.63 -18.56 -29.05
C PHE A 60 -22.55 -17.50 -28.46
N PRO A 61 -22.54 -17.30 -27.13
CA PRO A 61 -23.25 -16.18 -26.54
C PRO A 61 -22.78 -14.90 -27.24
N ALA A 62 -23.72 -14.01 -27.57
CA ALA A 62 -23.37 -12.68 -28.06
C ALA A 62 -22.37 -12.06 -27.08
N PRO A 63 -21.30 -11.38 -27.56
CA PRO A 63 -20.33 -10.78 -26.67
C PRO A 63 -21.05 -9.85 -25.70
N VAL A 64 -20.99 -10.19 -24.40
CA VAL A 64 -21.54 -9.37 -23.34
C VAL A 64 -20.90 -8.00 -23.45
N ALA A 65 -21.71 -6.95 -23.54
CA ALA A 65 -21.20 -5.59 -23.63
C ALA A 65 -20.22 -5.35 -22.46
N PRO A 66 -19.07 -4.69 -22.71
CA PRO A 66 -18.07 -4.49 -21.67
C PRO A 66 -18.68 -3.71 -20.51
N GLU A 67 -18.54 -4.23 -19.29
CA GLU A 67 -18.99 -3.60 -18.05
C GLU A 67 -18.40 -2.19 -17.91
N LYS A 68 -19.20 -1.23 -17.46
CA LYS A 68 -18.80 0.17 -17.26
C LYS A 68 -19.40 0.71 -15.97
N ILE A 69 -18.73 1.71 -15.39
CA ILE A 69 -19.32 2.52 -14.33
C ILE A 69 -20.53 3.29 -14.90
N PRO A 70 -21.71 3.24 -14.25
CA PRO A 70 -22.89 3.96 -14.69
C PRO A 70 -22.62 5.46 -14.95
N ASN A 71 -23.21 5.99 -16.03
CA ASN A 71 -23.07 7.40 -16.42
C ASN A 71 -21.62 7.87 -16.63
N SER A 72 -20.75 6.98 -17.15
CA SER A 72 -19.36 7.30 -17.48
C SER A 72 -18.82 6.46 -18.64
N SER A 73 -17.66 6.84 -19.18
CA SER A 73 -16.91 6.02 -20.14
C SER A 73 -15.96 5.01 -19.49
N ILE A 74 -15.90 4.97 -18.15
CA ILE A 74 -14.93 4.16 -17.41
C ILE A 74 -15.31 2.68 -17.51
N ARG A 75 -14.41 1.86 -18.05
CA ARG A 75 -14.60 0.40 -18.12
C ARG A 75 -14.35 -0.23 -16.77
N VAL A 76 -15.05 -1.32 -16.50
CA VAL A 76 -14.80 -2.18 -15.35
C VAL A 76 -14.18 -3.47 -15.84
N LEU A 77 -12.97 -3.78 -15.36
CA LEU A 77 -12.17 -4.92 -15.78
C LEU A 77 -12.03 -5.86 -14.57
N ARG A 78 -12.57 -7.08 -14.70
CA ARG A 78 -12.61 -8.07 -13.62
C ARG A 78 -11.48 -9.10 -13.68
N THR A 79 -10.83 -9.25 -14.84
CA THR A 79 -9.75 -10.22 -15.07
C THR A 79 -8.48 -9.54 -15.57
N VAL A 80 -7.32 -10.13 -15.26
CA VAL A 80 -6.01 -9.72 -15.77
C VAL A 80 -5.98 -9.82 -17.29
N ALA A 81 -6.64 -10.82 -17.87
CA ALA A 81 -6.76 -10.95 -19.33
C ALA A 81 -7.49 -9.75 -19.96
N ALA A 82 -8.65 -9.34 -19.39
CA ALA A 82 -9.38 -8.17 -19.86
C ALA A 82 -8.60 -6.86 -19.63
N LEU A 83 -7.91 -6.75 -18.50
CA LEU A 83 -7.00 -5.64 -18.21
C LEU A 83 -5.92 -5.49 -19.27
N ARG A 84 -5.18 -6.57 -19.56
CA ARG A 84 -4.09 -6.56 -20.54
C ARG A 84 -4.59 -6.30 -21.97
N ALA A 85 -5.74 -6.84 -22.33
CA ALA A 85 -6.37 -6.54 -23.62
C ALA A 85 -6.72 -5.05 -23.75
N HIS A 86 -7.13 -4.40 -22.64
CA HIS A 86 -7.43 -2.97 -22.60
C HIS A 86 -6.17 -2.09 -22.61
N THR A 87 -5.10 -2.48 -21.90
CA THR A 87 -3.88 -1.66 -21.79
C THR A 87 -2.90 -1.82 -22.95
N ALA A 88 -2.88 -2.98 -23.63
CA ALA A 88 -1.97 -3.25 -24.75
C ALA A 88 -2.00 -2.23 -25.91
N PRO A 89 -3.16 -1.70 -26.37
CA PRO A 89 -3.15 -0.63 -27.37
C PRO A 89 -2.66 0.71 -26.79
N LEU A 90 -2.93 0.99 -25.51
CA LEU A 90 -2.57 2.26 -24.88
C LEU A 90 -1.05 2.44 -24.79
N THR A 91 -0.32 1.36 -24.55
CA THR A 91 1.15 1.38 -24.45
C THR A 91 1.84 1.48 -25.81
N ARG A 92 1.17 1.09 -26.91
CA ARG A 92 1.72 1.20 -28.28
C ARG A 92 1.69 2.63 -28.82
N ASP A 93 0.72 3.43 -28.39
CA ASP A 93 0.53 4.80 -28.88
C ASP A 93 1.39 5.85 -28.14
N HIS A 94 2.42 5.41 -27.39
CA HIS A 94 3.24 6.26 -26.50
C HIS A 94 2.43 7.07 -25.47
N ARG A 95 1.18 6.66 -25.19
CA ARG A 95 0.36 7.28 -24.14
C ARG A 95 0.78 6.76 -22.78
N THR A 96 1.07 7.68 -21.87
CA THR A 96 1.41 7.37 -20.48
C THR A 96 0.23 6.70 -19.76
N LEU A 97 0.54 5.59 -19.09
CA LEU A 97 -0.38 4.76 -18.30
C LEU A 97 0.04 4.83 -16.84
N SER A 98 -0.85 5.37 -16.03
CA SER A 98 -0.69 5.46 -14.58
C SER A 98 -1.57 4.47 -13.85
N LEU A 99 -1.11 4.01 -12.69
CA LEU A 99 -1.86 3.18 -11.78
C LEU A 99 -2.08 3.90 -10.44
N VAL A 100 -3.31 3.86 -9.94
CA VAL A 100 -3.67 4.25 -8.57
C VAL A 100 -4.19 3.00 -7.84
N PRO A 101 -3.35 2.31 -7.06
CA PRO A 101 -3.78 1.16 -6.28
C PRO A 101 -4.65 1.60 -5.09
N THR A 102 -5.83 1.03 -4.94
CA THR A 102 -6.70 1.25 -3.78
C THR A 102 -7.40 -0.02 -3.32
N MET A 103 -7.94 0.01 -2.10
CA MET A 103 -8.81 -1.05 -1.57
C MET A 103 -10.31 -0.75 -1.71
N GLY A 104 -10.70 0.32 -2.41
CA GLY A 104 -12.08 0.84 -2.40
C GLY A 104 -12.37 1.79 -1.22
N ALA A 105 -13.65 2.04 -0.96
CA ALA A 105 -14.10 3.02 0.03
C ALA A 105 -13.42 4.39 -0.16
N LEU A 106 -13.55 4.89 -1.40
CA LEU A 106 -12.87 6.07 -1.89
C LEU A 106 -13.30 7.32 -1.12
N HIS A 107 -12.33 8.20 -0.87
CA HIS A 107 -12.52 9.47 -0.18
C HIS A 107 -11.65 10.53 -0.86
N ALA A 108 -11.72 11.80 -0.42
CA ALA A 108 -11.04 12.91 -1.07
C ALA A 108 -9.52 12.68 -1.27
N GLY A 109 -8.85 12.04 -0.30
CA GLY A 109 -7.46 11.59 -0.47
C GLY A 109 -7.23 10.69 -1.70
N HIS A 110 -8.06 9.66 -1.91
CA HIS A 110 -7.98 8.80 -3.09
C HIS A 110 -8.27 9.57 -4.39
N LEU A 111 -9.28 10.45 -4.37
CA LEU A 111 -9.63 11.27 -5.54
C LEU A 111 -8.49 12.24 -5.91
N ALA A 112 -7.74 12.74 -4.93
CA ALA A 112 -6.55 13.56 -5.17
C ALA A 112 -5.44 12.75 -5.87
N LEU A 113 -5.23 11.47 -5.50
CA LEU A 113 -4.29 10.59 -6.22
C LEU A 113 -4.69 10.42 -7.68
N ILE A 114 -5.97 10.16 -7.93
CA ILE A 114 -6.51 9.95 -9.29
C ILE A 114 -6.40 11.22 -10.12
N ARG A 115 -6.67 12.39 -9.51
CA ARG A 115 -6.48 13.69 -10.18
C ARG A 115 -5.01 13.93 -10.50
N ALA A 116 -4.10 13.73 -9.55
CA ALA A 116 -2.65 13.87 -9.78
C ALA A 116 -2.16 12.95 -10.92
N ALA A 117 -2.67 11.72 -10.98
CA ALA A 117 -2.39 10.81 -12.08
C ALA A 117 -2.96 11.31 -13.42
N ALA A 118 -4.18 11.83 -13.44
CA ALA A 118 -4.80 12.33 -14.68
C ALA A 118 -4.16 13.63 -15.19
N LEU A 119 -3.57 14.45 -14.32
CA LEU A 119 -2.81 15.65 -14.69
C LEU A 119 -1.53 15.28 -15.47
N ALA A 120 -0.86 14.20 -15.08
CA ALA A 120 0.44 13.81 -15.66
C ALA A 120 0.38 12.62 -16.63
N SER A 121 -0.77 11.95 -16.75
CA SER A 121 -0.91 10.76 -17.60
C SER A 121 -2.17 10.74 -18.44
N HIS A 122 -2.03 10.23 -19.67
CA HIS A 122 -3.15 10.09 -20.62
C HIS A 122 -4.22 9.11 -20.15
N ASN A 123 -3.80 8.01 -19.50
CA ASN A 123 -4.70 6.97 -19.02
C ASN A 123 -4.40 6.62 -17.58
N VAL A 124 -5.43 6.65 -16.74
CA VAL A 124 -5.35 6.20 -15.35
C VAL A 124 -6.14 4.90 -15.18
N ILE A 125 -5.48 3.89 -14.62
CA ILE A 125 -6.12 2.68 -14.11
C ILE A 125 -6.24 2.83 -12.59
N VAL A 126 -7.45 2.66 -12.07
CA VAL A 126 -7.70 2.62 -10.63
C VAL A 126 -7.94 1.17 -10.23
N SER A 127 -7.16 0.60 -9.32
CA SER A 127 -7.50 -0.72 -8.79
C SER A 127 -8.41 -0.60 -7.56
N LEU A 128 -9.46 -1.40 -7.50
CA LEU A 128 -10.31 -1.56 -6.33
C LEU A 128 -10.21 -3.01 -5.86
N TYR A 129 -9.32 -3.28 -4.90
CA TYR A 129 -9.12 -4.63 -4.39
C TYR A 129 -8.72 -4.64 -2.92
N VAL A 130 -9.58 -5.19 -2.06
CA VAL A 130 -9.26 -5.45 -0.65
C VAL A 130 -8.36 -6.67 -0.58
N ASN A 131 -7.06 -6.43 -0.47
CA ASN A 131 -6.06 -7.49 -0.38
C ASN A 131 -6.11 -8.15 1.00
N PRO A 132 -6.47 -9.44 1.14
CA PRO A 132 -6.53 -10.05 2.46
C PRO A 132 -5.14 -10.38 3.03
N ALA A 133 -4.10 -10.49 2.18
CA ALA A 133 -2.74 -10.84 2.62
C ALA A 133 -2.01 -9.71 3.39
N GLN A 134 -2.55 -8.48 3.39
CA GLN A 134 -2.05 -7.36 4.19
C GLN A 134 -2.85 -7.15 5.49
N PHE A 135 -3.81 -8.01 5.81
CA PHE A 135 -4.51 -7.99 7.09
C PHE A 135 -3.99 -9.11 7.97
N GLY A 136 -3.65 -8.79 9.22
CA GLY A 136 -3.39 -9.79 10.24
C GLY A 136 -4.66 -10.59 10.60
N PRO A 137 -4.52 -11.79 11.22
CA PRO A 137 -5.68 -12.63 11.57
C PRO A 137 -6.70 -11.98 12.51
N LYS A 138 -6.24 -11.00 13.32
CA LYS A 138 -7.07 -10.22 14.26
C LYS A 138 -7.41 -8.82 13.76
N GLU A 139 -7.03 -8.49 12.53
CA GLU A 139 -7.33 -7.19 11.93
C GLU A 139 -8.73 -7.19 11.27
N ASP A 140 -9.16 -6.02 10.82
CA ASP A 140 -10.52 -5.67 10.44
C ASP A 140 -10.93 -6.11 9.01
N LEU A 141 -10.34 -7.19 8.46
CA LEU A 141 -10.63 -7.66 7.09
C LEU A 141 -12.12 -7.92 6.85
N ALA A 142 -12.80 -8.54 7.81
CA ALA A 142 -14.22 -8.88 7.69
C ALA A 142 -15.11 -7.63 7.68
N SER A 143 -14.74 -6.62 8.47
CA SER A 143 -15.47 -5.35 8.64
C SER A 143 -15.02 -4.25 7.68
N TYR A 144 -14.02 -4.49 6.81
CA TYR A 144 -13.55 -3.48 5.87
C TYR A 144 -14.68 -3.09 4.89
N PRO A 145 -14.95 -1.79 4.71
CA PRO A 145 -16.07 -1.32 3.90
C PRO A 145 -15.91 -1.72 2.43
N ARG A 146 -16.95 -2.37 1.87
CA ARG A 146 -17.05 -2.69 0.44
C ARG A 146 -18.19 -1.89 -0.17
N THR A 147 -17.88 -0.76 -0.79
CA THR A 147 -18.86 0.27 -1.15
C THR A 147 -18.87 0.55 -2.66
N TRP A 148 -19.04 -0.51 -3.46
CA TRP A 148 -18.96 -0.44 -4.93
C TRP A 148 -19.77 0.72 -5.55
N ASP A 149 -21.04 0.88 -5.15
CA ASP A 149 -21.91 1.91 -5.73
C ASP A 149 -21.43 3.33 -5.38
N ALA A 150 -20.92 3.53 -4.16
CA ALA A 150 -20.37 4.82 -3.73
C ALA A 150 -19.06 5.13 -4.45
N ASP A 151 -18.17 4.15 -4.57
CA ASP A 151 -16.91 4.25 -5.30
C ASP A 151 -17.15 4.56 -6.77
N ALA A 152 -18.07 3.82 -7.41
CA ALA A 152 -18.44 4.02 -8.81
C ALA A 152 -19.03 5.42 -9.04
N ALA A 153 -19.91 5.90 -8.16
CA ALA A 153 -20.47 7.24 -8.23
C ALA A 153 -19.40 8.33 -8.04
N ALA A 154 -18.45 8.13 -7.11
CA ALA A 154 -17.34 9.05 -6.89
C ALA A 154 -16.43 9.15 -8.12
N LEU A 155 -16.08 8.01 -8.72
CA LEU A 155 -15.27 7.96 -9.95
C LEU A 155 -16.00 8.58 -11.15
N ALA A 156 -17.31 8.36 -11.29
CA ALA A 156 -18.10 9.00 -12.34
C ALA A 156 -18.14 10.53 -12.19
N ARG A 157 -18.32 11.04 -10.95
CA ARG A 157 -18.25 12.48 -10.66
C ARG A 157 -16.87 13.05 -10.97
N LEU A 158 -15.82 12.39 -10.50
CA LEU A 158 -14.44 12.82 -10.75
C LEU A 158 -14.14 12.83 -12.24
N SER A 159 -14.54 11.80 -12.99
CA SER A 159 -14.30 11.73 -14.44
C SER A 159 -14.95 12.88 -15.21
N ARG A 160 -16.10 13.40 -14.77
CA ARG A 160 -16.71 14.60 -15.38
C ARG A 160 -15.88 15.83 -15.05
N SER A 161 -15.56 16.03 -13.77
CA SER A 161 -14.71 17.16 -13.34
C SER A 161 -13.34 17.16 -14.02
N LEU A 162 -12.75 15.99 -14.28
CA LEU A 162 -11.48 15.89 -15.00
C LEU A 162 -11.63 16.24 -16.49
N ALA A 163 -12.78 15.95 -17.11
CA ALA A 163 -13.02 16.26 -18.51
C ALA A 163 -13.29 17.76 -18.75
N ASP A 164 -13.79 18.45 -17.72
CA ASP A 164 -14.07 19.90 -17.76
C ASP A 164 -12.84 20.75 -17.38
N ASP A 165 -11.76 20.13 -16.90
CA ASP A 165 -10.55 20.79 -16.40
C ASP A 165 -9.49 20.89 -17.52
N PRO A 166 -9.16 22.10 -18.02
CA PRO A 166 -8.27 22.27 -19.15
C PRO A 166 -6.81 21.90 -18.85
N ASP A 167 -6.43 21.82 -17.57
CA ASP A 167 -5.07 21.46 -17.14
C ASP A 167 -4.89 19.94 -17.05
N VAL A 168 -5.97 19.17 -17.18
CA VAL A 168 -5.94 17.71 -17.10
C VAL A 168 -5.59 17.08 -18.46
N LEU A 169 -4.46 16.38 -18.51
CA LEU A 169 -3.97 15.70 -19.69
C LEU A 169 -4.82 14.47 -20.08
N GLY A 170 -5.31 13.71 -19.10
CA GLY A 170 -5.90 12.41 -19.35
C GLY A 170 -7.18 12.11 -18.59
N LYS A 171 -7.47 10.82 -18.47
CA LYS A 171 -8.75 10.35 -17.94
C LYS A 171 -8.64 9.06 -17.16
N ILE A 172 -9.67 8.78 -16.38
CA ILE A 172 -9.90 7.45 -15.80
C ILE A 172 -10.28 6.50 -16.94
N SER A 173 -9.35 5.65 -17.34
CA SER A 173 -9.51 4.76 -18.50
C SER A 173 -10.29 3.51 -18.12
N ALA A 174 -9.96 2.93 -16.97
CA ALA A 174 -10.67 1.78 -16.42
C ALA A 174 -10.50 1.66 -14.91
N VAL A 175 -11.43 0.93 -14.29
CA VAL A 175 -11.28 0.35 -12.97
C VAL A 175 -10.91 -1.12 -13.12
N PHE A 176 -9.83 -1.53 -12.46
CA PHE A 176 -9.50 -2.94 -12.29
C PHE A 176 -10.00 -3.42 -10.93
N ALA A 177 -11.04 -4.25 -10.93
CA ALA A 177 -11.70 -4.75 -9.72
C ALA A 177 -11.76 -6.29 -9.74
N PRO A 178 -10.60 -6.95 -9.56
CA PRO A 178 -10.48 -8.41 -9.64
C PRO A 178 -11.03 -9.10 -8.38
N SER A 179 -11.32 -10.40 -8.51
CA SER A 179 -11.52 -11.28 -7.36
C SER A 179 -10.18 -11.71 -6.75
N THR A 180 -10.23 -12.31 -5.57
CA THR A 180 -9.02 -12.87 -4.93
C THR A 180 -8.47 -14.04 -5.73
N GLU A 181 -9.31 -14.87 -6.34
CA GLU A 181 -8.89 -16.01 -7.16
C GLU A 181 -8.14 -15.54 -8.41
N GLU A 182 -8.59 -14.44 -9.02
CA GLU A 182 -7.94 -13.86 -10.18
C GLU A 182 -6.54 -13.34 -9.84
N LEU A 183 -6.40 -12.64 -8.71
CA LEU A 183 -5.08 -12.18 -8.30
C LEU A 183 -4.23 -13.34 -7.78
N TYR A 184 -4.79 -14.28 -7.02
CA TYR A 184 -4.09 -15.40 -6.38
C TYR A 184 -4.51 -16.75 -6.99
N PRO A 185 -4.07 -17.07 -8.23
CA PRO A 185 -4.47 -18.29 -8.93
C PRO A 185 -3.96 -19.57 -8.25
N GLY A 186 -2.90 -19.47 -7.44
CA GLY A 186 -2.41 -20.57 -6.60
C GLY A 186 -3.17 -20.76 -5.28
N GLY A 187 -4.22 -19.96 -5.04
CA GLY A 187 -4.99 -19.95 -3.79
C GLY A 187 -4.63 -18.77 -2.87
N PHE A 188 -5.56 -18.47 -1.95
CA PHE A 188 -5.37 -17.43 -0.94
C PHE A 188 -4.16 -17.76 -0.05
N PRO A 189 -3.15 -16.88 0.05
CA PRO A 189 -1.88 -17.22 0.67
C PRO A 189 -1.92 -17.14 2.21
N GLY A 190 -3.09 -17.05 2.84
CA GLY A 190 -3.23 -16.93 4.30
C GLY A 190 -2.85 -15.54 4.85
N GLN A 191 -3.07 -15.35 6.15
CA GLN A 191 -2.81 -14.10 6.88
C GLN A 191 -1.65 -14.21 7.88
N ASP A 192 -1.20 -15.43 8.16
CA ASP A 192 -0.16 -15.71 9.15
C ASP A 192 1.23 -15.45 8.58
N ILE A 193 2.20 -15.22 9.46
CA ILE A 193 3.60 -14.97 9.09
C ILE A 193 4.16 -16.15 8.28
N ASP A 194 3.79 -17.38 8.62
CA ASP A 194 4.31 -18.58 7.97
C ASP A 194 3.34 -19.20 6.97
N SER A 195 2.30 -18.47 6.55
CA SER A 195 1.34 -19.01 5.59
C SER A 195 2.02 -19.39 4.26
N PRO A 196 1.63 -20.51 3.63
CA PRO A 196 2.20 -20.93 2.37
C PRO A 196 1.74 -20.02 1.22
N GLY A 197 2.67 -19.65 0.34
CA GLY A 197 2.36 -18.81 -0.81
C GLY A 197 3.60 -18.16 -1.42
N SER A 198 3.40 -17.44 -2.52
CA SER A 198 4.43 -16.58 -3.10
C SER A 198 4.27 -15.17 -2.57
N PHE A 199 5.30 -14.68 -1.90
CA PHE A 199 5.33 -13.34 -1.30
C PHE A 199 6.56 -12.56 -1.75
N VAL A 200 6.42 -11.24 -1.67
CA VAL A 200 7.53 -10.30 -1.76
C VAL A 200 7.71 -9.66 -0.39
N THR A 201 8.92 -9.75 0.16
CA THR A 201 9.26 -9.16 1.46
C THR A 201 10.43 -8.21 1.29
N ILE A 202 10.34 -7.01 1.86
CA ILE A 202 11.34 -5.95 1.75
C ILE A 202 12.02 -5.76 3.11
N THR A 203 13.16 -6.39 3.33
CA THR A 203 13.87 -6.33 4.63
C THR A 203 15.08 -5.38 4.58
N PRO A 204 15.47 -4.76 5.71
CA PRO A 204 14.80 -4.78 7.03
C PRO A 204 13.61 -3.79 7.12
N LEU A 205 13.45 -2.91 6.13
CA LEU A 205 12.50 -1.78 6.11
C LEU A 205 11.05 -2.14 6.51
N ALA A 206 10.53 -3.28 6.03
CA ALA A 206 9.16 -3.72 6.29
C ALA A 206 8.92 -4.20 7.74
N ALA A 207 9.97 -4.42 8.55
CA ALA A 207 9.85 -4.95 9.91
C ALA A 207 9.89 -3.86 11.00
N ARG A 208 10.04 -2.59 10.61
CA ARG A 208 10.18 -1.44 11.53
C ARG A 208 8.87 -0.67 11.67
N LEU A 209 8.74 0.16 12.71
CA LEU A 209 7.63 1.09 12.91
C LEU A 209 6.24 0.42 12.73
N GLU A 210 5.49 0.77 11.69
CA GLU A 210 4.19 0.13 11.42
C GLU A 210 4.32 -1.39 11.22
N GLY A 211 5.45 -1.84 10.67
CA GLY A 211 5.78 -3.23 10.46
C GLY A 211 6.03 -4.02 11.75
N SER A 212 6.55 -3.39 12.81
CA SER A 212 6.71 -4.08 14.09
C SER A 212 5.36 -4.32 14.76
N SER A 213 4.42 -3.39 14.62
CA SER A 213 3.04 -3.54 15.13
C SER A 213 2.17 -4.40 14.21
N ARG A 214 2.53 -4.53 12.93
CA ARG A 214 1.77 -5.27 11.90
C ARG A 214 2.71 -6.15 11.05
N PRO A 215 3.22 -7.27 11.60
CA PRO A 215 4.31 -8.05 10.99
C PRO A 215 4.09 -8.56 9.57
N THR A 216 2.82 -8.75 9.15
CA THR A 216 2.48 -9.25 7.80
C THR A 216 2.05 -8.15 6.84
N PHE A 217 1.84 -6.92 7.32
CA PHE A 217 1.23 -5.84 6.54
C PHE A 217 2.03 -5.50 5.28
N PHE A 218 3.30 -5.13 5.43
CA PHE A 218 4.12 -4.70 4.29
C PHE A 218 4.50 -5.84 3.34
N ARG A 219 4.59 -7.08 3.83
CA ARG A 219 4.70 -8.26 2.95
C ARG A 219 3.46 -8.37 2.05
N GLY A 220 2.27 -8.24 2.63
CA GLY A 220 1.01 -8.23 1.89
C GLY A 220 0.95 -7.11 0.86
N VAL A 221 1.32 -5.88 1.27
CA VAL A 221 1.35 -4.70 0.41
C VAL A 221 2.34 -4.85 -0.75
N ALA A 222 3.60 -5.23 -0.46
CA ALA A 222 4.61 -5.42 -1.50
C ALA A 222 4.21 -6.52 -2.48
N THR A 223 3.63 -7.62 -1.99
CA THR A 223 3.15 -8.73 -2.81
C THR A 223 2.03 -8.30 -3.75
N VAL A 224 0.99 -7.61 -3.24
CA VAL A 224 -0.12 -7.18 -4.11
C VAL A 224 0.31 -6.11 -5.09
N CYS A 225 1.18 -5.17 -4.69
CA CYS A 225 1.70 -4.14 -5.58
C CYS A 225 2.55 -4.75 -6.70
N ALA A 226 3.46 -5.68 -6.40
CA ALA A 226 4.22 -6.40 -7.42
C ALA A 226 3.31 -7.09 -8.43
N LYS A 227 2.20 -7.69 -7.98
CA LYS A 227 1.21 -8.34 -8.87
C LYS A 227 0.45 -7.33 -9.72
N LEU A 228 0.01 -6.21 -9.13
CA LEU A 228 -0.64 -5.13 -9.86
C LEU A 228 0.29 -4.49 -10.91
N PHE A 229 1.58 -4.29 -10.58
CA PHE A 229 2.56 -3.74 -11.52
C PHE A 229 2.79 -4.69 -12.69
N ASN A 230 2.85 -6.01 -12.43
CA ASN A 230 2.94 -7.03 -13.47
C ASN A 230 1.66 -7.18 -14.32
N ALA A 231 0.49 -6.92 -13.73
CA ALA A 231 -0.79 -7.01 -14.43
C ALA A 231 -1.04 -5.79 -15.32
N VAL A 232 -0.76 -4.58 -14.80
CA VAL A 232 -1.06 -3.29 -15.42
C VAL A 232 0.10 -2.80 -16.31
N GLN A 233 1.35 -3.00 -15.88
CA GLN A 233 2.58 -2.43 -16.46
C GLN A 233 2.55 -0.89 -16.60
N PRO A 234 2.34 -0.16 -15.49
CA PRO A 234 2.25 1.30 -15.55
C PRO A 234 3.64 1.95 -15.66
N GLN A 235 3.72 3.11 -16.30
CA GLN A 235 4.92 3.95 -16.24
C GLN A 235 5.02 4.68 -14.90
N GLN A 236 3.88 5.02 -14.29
CA GLN A 236 3.83 5.74 -13.02
C GLN A 236 2.81 5.09 -12.09
N VAL A 237 3.11 5.06 -10.79
CA VAL A 237 2.18 4.61 -9.75
C VAL A 237 2.08 5.66 -8.65
N TYR A 238 0.85 5.92 -8.20
CA TYR A 238 0.56 6.99 -7.26
C TYR A 238 0.17 6.42 -5.89
N PHE A 239 0.86 6.90 -4.85
CA PHE A 239 0.56 6.59 -3.46
C PHE A 239 0.45 7.86 -2.63
N GLY A 240 -0.38 7.84 -1.60
CA GLY A 240 -0.52 8.96 -0.67
C GLY A 240 0.61 9.00 0.35
N GLN A 241 1.16 10.19 0.59
CA GLN A 241 2.21 10.43 1.58
C GLN A 241 1.79 10.01 2.99
N LYS A 242 0.50 10.08 3.34
CA LYS A 242 -0.03 9.72 4.66
C LYS A 242 0.51 8.40 5.20
N ASP A 243 0.65 7.41 4.32
CA ASP A 243 1.21 6.10 4.64
C ASP A 243 2.70 6.08 4.24
N VAL A 244 3.52 7.00 4.79
CA VAL A 244 4.87 7.29 4.27
C VAL A 244 5.78 6.06 4.21
N GLN A 245 5.77 5.21 5.24
CA GLN A 245 6.56 3.99 5.24
C GLN A 245 6.14 3.04 4.10
N GLN A 246 4.85 2.99 3.75
CA GLN A 246 4.39 2.25 2.57
C GLN A 246 5.05 2.81 1.31
N THR A 247 5.11 4.14 1.16
CA THR A 247 5.74 4.76 -0.02
C THR A 247 7.23 4.41 -0.12
N VAL A 248 7.96 4.38 1.00
CA VAL A 248 9.38 3.98 1.03
C VAL A 248 9.54 2.49 0.72
N VAL A 249 8.68 1.62 1.26
CA VAL A 249 8.64 0.19 0.92
C VAL A 249 8.39 -0.03 -0.58
N ILE A 250 7.47 0.72 -1.18
CA ILE A 250 7.16 0.59 -2.61
C ILE A 250 8.29 1.15 -3.48
N ARG A 251 8.93 2.26 -3.11
CA ARG A 251 10.14 2.75 -3.80
C ARG A 251 11.25 1.71 -3.76
N ARG A 252 11.47 1.07 -2.60
CA ARG A 252 12.44 -0.02 -2.44
C ARG A 252 12.08 -1.24 -3.28
N LEU A 253 10.80 -1.64 -3.32
CA LEU A 253 10.30 -2.70 -4.19
C LEU A 253 10.61 -2.41 -5.65
N VAL A 254 10.23 -1.22 -6.14
CA VAL A 254 10.44 -0.80 -7.53
C VAL A 254 11.92 -0.88 -7.90
N ARG A 255 12.78 -0.32 -7.05
CA ARG A 255 14.21 -0.26 -7.29
C ARG A 255 14.88 -1.63 -7.25
N ASP A 256 14.65 -2.41 -6.19
CA ASP A 256 15.35 -3.68 -5.97
C ASP A 256 14.87 -4.78 -6.95
N PHE A 257 13.61 -4.71 -7.41
CA PHE A 257 13.05 -5.64 -8.41
C PHE A 257 13.06 -5.07 -9.84
N LEU A 258 13.70 -3.92 -10.05
CA LEU A 258 13.90 -3.30 -11.37
C LEU A 258 12.59 -3.07 -12.14
N PHE A 259 11.51 -2.71 -11.44
CA PHE A 259 10.26 -2.36 -12.10
C PHE A 259 10.47 -1.08 -12.92
N PRO A 260 10.06 -1.05 -14.20
CA PRO A 260 10.16 0.14 -15.05
C PRO A 260 9.00 1.11 -14.76
N THR A 261 8.80 1.44 -13.48
CA THR A 261 7.69 2.25 -12.98
C THR A 261 8.23 3.31 -12.03
N GLU A 262 7.81 4.55 -12.20
CA GLU A 262 8.10 5.64 -11.27
C GLU A 262 7.07 5.65 -10.12
N VAL A 263 7.54 5.84 -8.88
CA VAL A 263 6.65 5.98 -7.70
C VAL A 263 6.44 7.46 -7.39
N VAL A 264 5.23 7.95 -7.69
CA VAL A 264 4.80 9.33 -7.41
C VAL A 264 4.10 9.37 -6.05
N VAL A 265 4.60 10.22 -5.15
CA VAL A 265 4.02 10.42 -3.82
C VAL A 265 3.22 11.72 -3.82
N VAL A 266 1.94 11.63 -3.51
CA VAL A 266 1.03 12.78 -3.45
C VAL A 266 0.89 13.22 -1.99
N PRO A 267 1.00 14.53 -1.68
CA PRO A 267 0.87 15.03 -0.32
C PRO A 267 -0.40 14.56 0.40
N THR A 268 -0.30 14.41 1.72
CA THR A 268 -1.42 14.05 2.58
C THR A 268 -2.53 15.10 2.47
N VAL A 269 -3.73 14.67 2.08
CA VAL A 269 -4.92 15.53 2.15
C VAL A 269 -5.38 15.61 3.61
N ARG A 270 -5.62 16.82 4.09
CA ARG A 270 -5.97 17.12 5.48
C ARG A 270 -7.34 17.79 5.57
N GLU A 271 -7.99 17.62 6.70
CA GLU A 271 -9.13 18.45 7.12
C GLU A 271 -8.64 19.89 7.43
N PRO A 272 -9.53 20.90 7.49
CA PRO A 272 -9.12 22.30 7.69
C PRO A 272 -8.29 22.56 8.96
N ASP A 273 -8.46 21.72 9.99
CA ASP A 273 -7.71 21.77 11.26
C ASP A 273 -6.40 20.96 11.23
N GLY A 274 -6.03 20.44 10.06
CA GLY A 274 -4.78 19.72 9.83
C GLY A 274 -4.86 18.20 10.05
N LEU A 275 -5.97 17.64 10.54
CA LEU A 275 -6.07 16.19 10.69
C LEU A 275 -5.96 15.49 9.33
N ALA A 276 -5.05 14.52 9.23
CA ALA A 276 -4.93 13.70 8.02
C ALA A 276 -6.24 12.95 7.74
N LEU A 277 -6.75 13.06 6.50
CA LEU A 277 -7.95 12.32 6.11
C LEU A 277 -7.69 10.82 6.15
N SER A 278 -8.57 10.11 6.85
CA SER A 278 -8.52 8.66 6.98
C SER A 278 -9.93 8.09 7.05
N SER A 279 -10.16 6.95 6.41
CA SER A 279 -11.41 6.20 6.57
C SER A 279 -11.69 5.85 8.03
N ARG A 280 -10.65 5.80 8.89
CA ARG A 280 -10.78 5.54 10.33
C ARG A 280 -11.28 6.73 11.15
N ASN A 281 -11.32 7.95 10.59
CA ASN A 281 -11.77 9.14 11.34
C ASN A 281 -13.25 9.04 11.74
N VAL A 282 -14.06 8.28 10.98
CA VAL A 282 -15.49 8.05 11.27
C VAL A 282 -15.74 7.33 12.60
N TYR A 283 -14.72 6.67 13.16
CA TYR A 283 -14.80 5.98 14.44
C TYR A 283 -14.49 6.87 15.64
N LEU A 284 -14.09 8.14 15.45
CA LEU A 284 -13.63 9.00 16.54
C LEU A 284 -14.80 9.61 17.33
N GLY A 285 -15.91 9.93 16.66
CA GLY A 285 -16.93 10.80 17.26
C GLY A 285 -16.40 12.21 17.52
N GLU A 286 -17.28 13.11 17.96
CA GLU A 286 -16.99 14.55 18.00
C GLU A 286 -15.80 14.89 18.93
N ARG A 287 -15.89 14.48 20.19
CA ARG A 287 -14.92 14.85 21.23
C ARG A 287 -13.52 14.29 20.93
N ARG A 288 -13.38 13.03 20.52
CA ARG A 288 -12.06 12.47 20.18
C ARG A 288 -11.56 12.99 18.85
N ARG A 289 -12.43 13.33 17.90
CA ARG A 289 -12.03 13.96 16.63
C ARG A 289 -11.36 15.30 16.88
N ALA A 290 -11.88 16.13 17.79
CA ALA A 290 -11.24 17.40 18.16
C ALA A 290 -9.82 17.19 18.73
N ALA A 291 -9.66 16.20 19.62
CA ALA A 291 -8.37 15.88 20.23
C ALA A 291 -7.38 15.17 19.27
N ALA A 292 -7.86 14.53 18.20
CA ALA A 292 -7.04 13.76 17.26
C ALA A 292 -5.98 14.59 16.52
N THR A 293 -6.13 15.91 16.48
CA THR A 293 -5.13 16.85 15.92
C THR A 293 -3.81 16.87 16.69
N VAL A 294 -3.75 16.28 17.90
CA VAL A 294 -2.54 16.23 18.75
C VAL A 294 -1.32 15.68 18.02
N LEU A 295 -1.48 14.64 17.19
CA LEU A 295 -0.36 14.07 16.46
C LEU A 295 0.18 15.05 15.41
N HIS A 296 -0.70 15.67 14.62
CA HIS A 296 -0.27 16.65 13.62
C HIS A 296 0.43 17.86 14.27
N ARG A 297 -0.14 18.37 15.36
CA ARG A 297 0.45 19.49 16.13
C ARG A 297 1.83 19.13 16.71
N ALA A 298 2.01 17.90 17.18
CA ALA A 298 3.30 17.43 17.67
C ALA A 298 4.33 17.34 16.54
N LEU A 299 3.95 16.82 15.37
CA LEU A 299 4.83 16.76 14.20
C LEU A 299 5.19 18.15 13.69
N GLN A 300 4.25 19.11 13.68
CA GLN A 300 4.51 20.50 13.31
C GLN A 300 5.47 21.20 14.29
N ALA A 301 5.40 20.89 15.59
CA ALA A 301 6.35 21.43 16.55
C ALA A 301 7.78 20.89 16.30
N ALA A 302 7.92 19.61 15.95
CA ALA A 302 9.19 19.04 15.54
C ALA A 302 9.70 19.61 14.20
N GLU A 303 8.82 19.79 13.21
CA GLU A 303 9.14 20.48 11.96
C GLU A 303 9.62 21.92 12.23
N GLY A 304 8.93 22.66 13.10
CA GLY A 304 9.34 24.02 13.48
C GLY A 304 10.70 24.06 14.18
N ALA A 305 11.06 23.05 14.98
CA ALA A 305 12.39 22.92 15.54
C ALA A 305 13.45 22.69 14.45
N TYR A 306 13.14 21.80 13.49
CA TYR A 306 13.99 21.59 12.32
C TYR A 306 14.19 22.88 11.53
N ASP A 307 13.11 23.59 11.17
CA ASP A 307 13.15 24.85 10.44
C ASP A 307 13.95 25.92 11.21
N GLY A 308 13.85 25.92 12.54
CA GLY A 308 14.61 26.77 13.45
C GLY A 308 16.12 26.49 13.54
N GLY A 309 16.60 25.39 12.93
CA GLY A 309 18.03 25.06 12.88
C GLY A 309 18.42 23.77 13.60
N GLU A 310 17.51 23.15 14.35
CA GLU A 310 17.81 21.93 15.08
C GLU A 310 18.01 20.75 14.14
N LEU A 311 19.15 20.08 14.26
CA LEU A 311 19.47 18.87 13.48
C LEU A 311 19.59 17.63 14.37
N GLU A 312 19.74 17.81 15.68
CA GLU A 312 19.79 16.70 16.65
C GLU A 312 18.40 16.13 16.87
N ALA A 313 18.25 14.80 16.69
CA ALA A 313 16.97 14.12 16.83
C ALA A 313 16.36 14.31 18.22
N GLY A 314 17.22 14.33 19.25
CA GLY A 314 16.79 14.58 20.63
C GLY A 314 16.03 15.89 20.79
N ALA A 315 16.53 16.98 20.19
CA ALA A 315 15.94 18.31 20.25
C ALA A 315 14.65 18.41 19.41
N VAL A 316 14.70 17.92 18.18
CA VAL A 316 13.53 17.88 17.26
C VAL A 316 12.38 17.09 17.90
N LEU A 317 12.64 15.89 18.40
CA LEU A 317 11.62 15.05 19.04
C LEU A 317 11.17 15.59 20.41
N ALA A 318 11.99 16.39 21.10
CA ALA A 318 11.58 17.04 22.34
C ALA A 318 10.45 18.05 22.11
N ALA A 319 10.47 18.77 20.99
CA ALA A 319 9.40 19.69 20.61
C ALA A 319 8.07 18.94 20.39
N ALA A 320 8.09 17.79 19.72
CA ALA A 320 6.90 16.93 19.58
C ALA A 320 6.39 16.41 20.92
N ARG A 321 7.28 15.88 21.77
CA ARG A 321 6.93 15.36 23.10
C ARG A 321 6.29 16.44 23.99
N ALA A 322 6.83 17.65 23.98
CA ALA A 322 6.28 18.76 24.75
C ALA A 322 4.80 19.05 24.38
N VAL A 323 4.43 18.92 23.11
CA VAL A 323 3.03 19.06 22.67
C VAL A 323 2.17 17.91 23.19
N THR A 324 2.62 16.67 23.04
CA THR A 324 1.83 15.51 23.50
C THR A 324 1.65 15.52 25.02
N ASP A 325 2.70 15.85 25.78
CA ASP A 325 2.67 15.90 27.24
C ASP A 325 1.75 17.01 27.74
N LYS A 326 1.80 18.19 27.11
CA LYS A 326 0.91 19.30 27.42
C LYS A 326 -0.55 18.91 27.19
N VAL A 327 -0.89 18.36 26.02
CA VAL A 327 -2.27 17.98 25.71
C VAL A 327 -2.74 16.84 26.63
N ALA A 328 -1.87 15.87 26.95
CA ALA A 328 -2.19 14.82 27.90
C ALA A 328 -2.47 15.37 29.31
N ALA A 329 -1.68 16.35 29.78
CA ALA A 329 -1.90 17.00 31.07
C ALA A 329 -3.21 17.83 31.09
N GLU A 330 -3.49 18.57 30.02
CA GLU A 330 -4.75 19.31 29.85
C GLU A 330 -5.96 18.36 29.92
N GLN A 331 -5.90 17.21 29.22
CA GLN A 331 -6.96 16.21 29.26
C GLN A 331 -7.07 15.51 30.63
N ALA A 332 -5.95 15.29 31.32
CA ALA A 332 -5.94 14.69 32.65
C ALA A 332 -6.59 15.59 33.73
N ALA A 333 -6.57 16.91 33.52
CA ALA A 333 -7.21 17.88 34.41
C ALA A 333 -8.73 17.99 34.21
N LEU A 334 -9.27 17.47 33.10
CA LEU A 334 -10.71 17.46 32.80
C LEU A 334 -11.42 16.28 33.50
N ALA A 335 -12.73 16.46 33.76
CA ALA A 335 -13.59 15.40 34.24
C ALA A 335 -13.71 14.27 33.19
N ALA A 336 -14.03 13.04 33.63
CA ALA A 336 -14.14 11.88 32.74
C ALA A 336 -15.15 12.09 31.59
N GLU A 337 -16.21 12.86 31.87
CA GLU A 337 -17.25 13.23 30.91
C GLU A 337 -16.81 14.24 29.84
N ASP A 338 -15.69 14.93 30.03
CA ASP A 338 -15.16 15.92 29.07
C ASP A 338 -13.81 15.53 28.48
N ARG A 339 -13.05 14.64 29.14
CA ARG A 339 -11.70 14.29 28.73
C ARG A 339 -11.63 13.28 27.58
N VAL A 340 -10.51 13.29 26.89
CA VAL A 340 -10.09 12.29 25.90
C VAL A 340 -8.78 11.70 26.34
N ARG A 341 -8.68 10.37 26.30
CA ARG A 341 -7.41 9.67 26.50
C ARG A 341 -6.83 9.23 25.18
N PHE A 342 -5.53 9.40 25.03
CA PHE A 342 -4.76 8.91 23.90
C PHE A 342 -3.42 8.37 24.39
N GLU A 343 -2.87 7.44 23.63
CA GLU A 343 -1.56 6.84 23.86
C GLU A 343 -0.68 7.14 22.64
N VAL A 344 0.51 7.70 22.88
CA VAL A 344 1.53 7.82 21.83
C VAL A 344 2.16 6.44 21.66
N ASP A 345 1.96 5.82 20.50
CA ASP A 345 2.56 4.52 20.18
C ASP A 345 4.03 4.74 19.80
N TYR A 346 4.29 5.68 18.89
CA TYR A 346 5.63 6.22 18.66
C TYR A 346 5.56 7.61 18.01
N ILE A 347 6.63 8.38 18.17
CA ILE A 347 7.00 9.50 17.30
C ILE A 347 8.49 9.29 17.00
N SER A 348 8.84 9.17 15.73
CA SER A 348 10.20 8.89 15.28
C SER A 348 10.65 9.89 14.22
N LEU A 349 11.96 10.11 14.20
CA LEU A 349 12.69 10.83 13.18
C LEU A 349 13.59 9.83 12.48
N THR A 350 13.39 9.67 11.17
CA THR A 350 13.97 8.56 10.42
C THR A 350 14.67 8.98 9.15
N ASP A 351 15.62 8.15 8.73
CA ASP A 351 16.24 8.25 7.42
C ASP A 351 15.20 8.02 6.30
N PRO A 352 15.18 8.87 5.25
CA PRO A 352 14.11 8.86 4.26
C PRO A 352 14.07 7.63 3.35
N ASP A 353 15.17 6.87 3.25
CA ASP A 353 15.29 5.71 2.35
C ASP A 353 15.16 4.37 3.08
N THR A 354 15.54 4.34 4.36
CA THR A 354 15.70 3.12 5.16
C THR A 354 14.73 3.04 6.33
N MET A 355 14.10 4.16 6.72
CA MET A 355 13.24 4.29 7.89
C MET A 355 13.90 3.77 9.17
N GLU A 356 15.23 3.80 9.28
CA GLU A 356 15.89 3.65 10.59
C GLU A 356 15.84 4.97 11.33
N ASP A 357 15.67 4.89 12.64
CA ASP A 357 15.78 6.04 13.53
C ASP A 357 17.19 6.63 13.40
N ILE A 358 17.27 7.96 13.32
CA ILE A 358 18.54 8.68 13.19
C ILE A 358 18.79 9.50 14.45
N GLU A 359 20.07 9.64 14.82
CA GLU A 359 20.49 10.49 15.95
C GLU A 359 20.58 11.97 15.55
N ALA A 360 20.90 12.24 14.28
CA ALA A 360 20.98 13.59 13.71
C ALA A 360 20.54 13.59 12.24
N ILE A 361 20.00 14.73 11.79
CA ILE A 361 19.55 14.96 10.43
C ILE A 361 20.74 15.38 9.58
N ASP A 362 21.00 14.65 8.49
CA ASP A 362 21.88 15.12 7.42
C ASP A 362 21.15 16.24 6.64
N PRO A 363 21.62 17.50 6.69
CA PRO A 363 20.94 18.61 6.04
C PRO A 363 20.87 18.44 4.51
N ALA A 364 21.77 17.68 3.90
CA ALA A 364 21.75 17.42 2.46
C ALA A 364 20.68 16.40 2.04
N ARG A 365 20.15 15.62 2.99
CA ARG A 365 19.16 14.56 2.74
C ARG A 365 17.80 14.84 3.35
N GLY A 366 17.76 15.63 4.42
CA GLY A 366 16.55 15.80 5.22
C GLY A 366 16.22 14.52 6.01
N ALA A 367 14.96 14.39 6.41
CA ALA A 367 14.50 13.26 7.23
C ALA A 367 12.98 13.06 7.10
N ILE A 368 12.45 11.97 7.67
CA ILE A 368 11.01 11.75 7.80
C ILE A 368 10.64 11.72 9.27
N LEU A 369 9.82 12.69 9.69
CA LEU A 369 9.10 12.66 10.96
C LEU A 369 7.81 11.86 10.78
N CYS A 370 7.60 10.84 11.59
CA CYS A 370 6.37 10.05 11.55
C CYS A 370 5.96 9.62 12.94
N GLY A 371 4.67 9.35 13.12
CA GLY A 371 4.17 8.90 14.40
C GLY A 371 2.83 8.21 14.31
N ALA A 372 2.48 7.55 15.40
CA ALA A 372 1.20 6.93 15.61
C ALA A 372 0.65 7.25 17.00
N VAL A 373 -0.63 7.60 17.06
CA VAL A 373 -1.36 7.86 18.31
C VAL A 373 -2.62 7.01 18.31
N LYS A 374 -2.88 6.36 19.45
CA LYS A 374 -4.09 5.59 19.68
C LYS A 374 -5.07 6.41 20.50
N MET A 375 -6.15 6.84 19.88
CA MET A 375 -7.29 7.47 20.57
C MET A 375 -8.08 6.37 21.27
N LEU A 376 -8.16 6.41 22.61
CA LEU A 376 -8.91 5.41 23.38
C LEU A 376 -10.41 5.67 23.29
N PRO A 377 -11.27 4.68 23.59
CA PRO A 377 -12.70 4.91 23.74
C PRO A 377 -12.99 5.98 24.79
N VAL A 378 -14.10 6.69 24.62
CA VAL A 378 -14.62 7.63 25.62
C VAL A 378 -14.92 6.88 26.91
N GLU A 379 -14.43 7.39 28.05
CA GLU A 379 -14.59 6.72 29.34
C GLU A 379 -15.97 6.91 29.96
N ALA A 380 -16.51 8.14 29.90
CA ALA A 380 -17.84 8.48 30.39
C ALA A 380 -18.58 9.25 29.27
N PRO A 381 -19.35 8.55 28.42
CA PRO A 381 -20.11 9.20 27.36
C PRO A 381 -21.32 9.94 27.95
N LYS A 382 -21.58 11.15 27.46
CA LYS A 382 -22.79 11.90 27.79
C LYS A 382 -23.99 11.32 27.04
N GLU A 383 -25.19 11.53 27.57
CA GLU A 383 -26.42 11.12 26.89
C GLU A 383 -26.51 11.79 25.51
N GLY A 384 -26.68 10.99 24.46
CA GLY A 384 -26.75 11.45 23.08
C GLY A 384 -25.42 11.87 22.45
N GLU A 385 -24.28 11.69 23.12
CA GLU A 385 -22.96 12.03 22.57
C GLU A 385 -22.63 11.18 21.33
N ASP A 386 -22.14 11.83 20.27
CA ASP A 386 -21.60 11.13 19.11
C ASP A 386 -20.25 10.49 19.45
N LEU A 387 -20.27 9.17 19.65
CA LEU A 387 -19.07 8.37 19.91
C LEU A 387 -18.37 7.92 18.62
N GLY A 388 -18.96 8.19 17.46
CA GLY A 388 -18.53 7.67 16.17
C GLY A 388 -19.09 6.28 15.87
N LEU A 389 -18.74 5.78 14.69
CA LEU A 389 -19.22 4.48 14.20
C LEU A 389 -18.86 3.34 15.16
N SER A 390 -19.73 2.32 15.25
CA SER A 390 -19.50 1.11 16.06
C SER A 390 -19.26 1.38 17.55
N GLY A 391 -19.84 2.45 18.10
CA GLY A 391 -19.72 2.81 19.52
C GLY A 391 -18.35 3.37 19.88
N GLY A 392 -17.56 3.79 18.90
CA GLY A 392 -16.31 4.49 19.13
C GLY A 392 -15.17 3.63 19.66
N PRO A 393 -14.74 2.57 18.95
CA PRO A 393 -13.61 1.75 19.37
C PRO A 393 -12.32 2.56 19.45
N ALA A 394 -11.26 1.94 19.99
CA ALA A 394 -9.93 2.56 19.95
C ALA A 394 -9.49 2.77 18.49
N VAL A 395 -9.00 3.97 18.16
CA VAL A 395 -8.59 4.32 16.80
C VAL A 395 -7.10 4.63 16.79
N ARG A 396 -6.31 3.85 16.05
CA ARG A 396 -4.90 4.14 15.84
C ARG A 396 -4.73 5.00 14.59
N LEU A 397 -4.32 6.24 14.80
CA LEU A 397 -4.06 7.25 13.78
C LEU A 397 -2.56 7.29 13.50
N ILE A 398 -2.21 7.54 12.23
CA ILE A 398 -0.83 7.73 11.78
C ILE A 398 -0.73 9.04 11.02
N ASP A 399 0.42 9.69 11.11
CA ASP A 399 0.71 10.90 10.34
C ASP A 399 2.24 11.05 10.16
N ASN A 400 2.64 11.92 9.25
CA ASN A 400 4.03 12.20 8.97
C ASN A 400 4.25 13.58 8.34
N ILE A 401 5.50 14.04 8.42
CA ILE A 401 6.04 15.21 7.75
C ILE A 401 7.39 14.80 7.13
N ILE A 402 7.57 15.12 5.86
CA ILE A 402 8.87 14.95 5.17
C ILE A 402 9.63 16.24 5.36
N LEU A 403 10.75 16.18 6.08
CA LEU A 403 11.66 17.31 6.25
C LEU A 403 12.57 17.37 5.01
N PRO A 404 12.43 18.41 4.16
CA PRO A 404 13.23 18.51 2.93
C PRO A 404 14.70 18.83 3.29
N PRO A 405 15.67 18.51 2.42
CA PRO A 405 17.03 18.99 2.57
C PRO A 405 17.10 20.51 2.76
N LYS A 406 17.97 20.99 3.65
CA LYS A 406 18.30 22.42 3.71
C LYS A 406 19.27 22.72 2.57
N ALA A 407 18.91 23.68 1.72
CA ALA A 407 19.82 24.19 0.69
C ALA A 407 21.14 24.61 1.37
N SER A 408 22.25 24.12 0.84
CA SER A 408 23.60 24.40 1.35
C SER A 408 24.02 25.84 1.07
#